data_AF-A0A2V6ARQ5-F1
#
_entry.id   AF-A0A2V6ARQ5-F1
#
_cell.length_a   1.000
_cell.length_b   1.000
_cell.length_c   1.000
_cell.angle_alpha   90.00
_cell.angle_beta   90.00
_cell.angle_gamma   90.00
#
_symmetry.space_group_name_H-M   'P 1'
#
loop_
_entity.id
_entity.type
_entity.pdbx_description
1 polymer ?
#
loop_
_entity_poly.entity_id
_entity_poly.type
_entity_poly.pdbx_seq_one_letter_code
_entity_poly.pdbx_strand_id
1 'polypeptide(L)' 'MTTFPDMIATMDKVVHDEEGAKFHWTLTGTNTGPGGTGKHVRISGYELWKIDNDGLIGESKGHFDVAEYEQQLRG' A
#
# COMPACT_ATOMS: atom_id res chain seq x y z
N MET A 1 9.99 2.30 8.04
CA MET A 1 10.34 0.91 7.72
C MET A 1 10.78 0.15 8.99
N THR A 2 9.99 0.24 10.06
CA THR A 2 10.30 -0.47 11.33
C THR A 2 9.36 -1.63 11.56
N THR A 3 8.07 -1.47 11.24
CA THR A 3 7.03 -2.50 11.41
C THR A 3 7.26 -3.74 10.53
N PHE A 4 7.68 -3.53 9.29
CA PHE A 4 7.99 -4.56 8.30
C PHE A 4 9.41 -4.28 7.76
N PRO A 5 10.46 -4.83 8.40
CA PRO A 5 11.84 -4.63 7.94
C PRO A 5 12.13 -5.21 6.55
N ASP A 6 11.36 -6.23 6.15
CA ASP A 6 11.42 -6.96 4.88
C ASP A 6 10.35 -6.49 3.87
N MET A 7 9.78 -5.30 4.07
CA MET A 7 8.68 -4.79 3.25
C MET A 7 9.08 -4.65 1.78
N ILE A 8 8.24 -5.19 0.90
CA ILE A 8 8.29 -4.97 -0.55
C ILE A 8 6.94 -4.40 -0.98
N ALA A 9 6.96 -3.23 -1.62
CA ALA A 9 5.82 -2.67 -2.32
C ALA A 9 6.05 -2.80 -3.83
N THR A 10 5.25 -3.65 -4.47
CA THR A 10 5.34 -3.92 -5.91
C THR A 10 4.39 -2.99 -6.65
N MET A 11 4.89 -2.34 -7.69
CA MET A 11 4.06 -1.65 -8.68
C MET A 11 3.45 -2.69 -9.62
N ASP A 12 2.16 -2.96 -9.46
CA ASP A 12 1.47 -3.93 -10.30
C ASP A 12 1.02 -3.29 -11.62
N LYS A 13 0.46 -2.07 -11.54
CA LYS A 13 -0.04 -1.32 -12.69
C LYS A 13 -0.21 0.16 -12.38
N VAL A 14 -0.09 1.01 -13.38
CA VAL A 14 -0.62 2.39 -13.34
C VAL A 14 -1.64 2.53 -14.46
N VAL A 15 -2.82 3.05 -14.12
CA VAL A 15 -3.85 3.43 -15.10
C VAL A 15 -4.22 4.89 -14.90
N HIS A 16 -4.72 5.52 -15.94
CA HIS A 16 -5.24 6.89 -15.88
C HIS A 16 -6.65 6.89 -16.45
N ASP A 17 -7.60 7.42 -15.66
CA ASP A 17 -9.01 7.58 -16.04
C ASP A 17 -9.53 8.97 -15.65
N GLU A 18 -10.85 9.18 -15.74
CA GLU A 18 -11.48 10.47 -15.43
C GLU A 18 -11.33 10.90 -13.96
N GLU A 19 -11.07 9.97 -13.04
CA GLU A 19 -10.87 10.24 -11.61
C GLU A 19 -9.41 10.58 -11.27
N GLY A 20 -8.47 10.29 -12.18
CA GLY A 20 -7.05 10.56 -12.04
C GLY A 20 -6.15 9.36 -12.35
N ALA A 21 -4.89 9.40 -11.89
CA ALA A 21 -3.98 8.27 -12.03
C ALA A 21 -4.19 7.29 -10.87
N LYS A 22 -4.49 6.02 -11.17
CA LYS A 22 -4.57 4.94 -10.17
C LYS A 22 -3.32 4.08 -10.24
N PHE A 23 -2.56 4.10 -9.16
CA PHE A 23 -1.39 3.26 -8.95
C PHE A 23 -1.79 2.02 -8.15
N HIS A 24 -1.89 0.88 -8.82
CA HIS A 24 -2.16 -0.42 -8.20
C HIS A 24 -0.88 -1.03 -7.66
N TRP A 25 -0.96 -1.53 -6.43
CA TRP A 25 0.19 -2.03 -5.70
C TRP A 25 -0.14 -3.29 -4.91
N THR A 26 0.91 -4.07 -4.66
CA THR A 26 0.89 -5.18 -3.70
C THR A 26 2.00 -4.99 -2.69
N LEU A 27 1.66 -4.97 -1.41
CA LEU A 27 2.60 -4.91 -0.29
C LEU A 27 2.74 -6.31 0.31
N THR A 28 3.98 -6.76 0.47
CA THR A 28 4.32 -7.93 1.26
C THR A 28 5.30 -7.56 2.37
N GLY A 29 5.22 -8.24 3.51
CA GLY A 29 6.20 -8.12 4.57
C GLY A 29 5.85 -8.98 5.78
N THR A 30 6.76 -9.09 6.71
CA THR A 30 6.57 -9.82 7.96
C THR A 30 6.60 -8.84 9.12
N ASN A 31 5.58 -8.86 9.98
CA ASN A 31 5.41 -7.95 11.10
C ASN A 31 6.42 -8.27 12.23
N THR A 32 7.70 -8.08 11.96
CA THR A 32 8.84 -8.41 12.85
C THR A 32 9.49 -7.18 13.46
N GLY A 33 8.90 -6.00 13.24
CA GLY A 33 9.27 -4.78 13.94
C GLY A 33 9.11 -4.87 15.46
N PRO A 34 9.52 -3.82 16.19
CA PRO A 34 9.32 -3.74 17.64
C PRO A 34 7.85 -4.00 18.04
N GLY A 35 7.63 -4.99 18.90
CA GLY A 35 6.28 -5.39 19.34
C GLY A 35 5.46 -6.16 18.30
N GLY A 36 6.10 -6.60 17.21
CA GLY A 36 5.42 -7.25 16.10
C GLY A 36 4.96 -8.68 16.38
N THR A 37 3.97 -9.13 15.62
CA THR A 37 3.32 -10.44 15.78
C THR A 37 4.04 -11.58 15.06
N GLY A 38 5.04 -11.26 14.23
CA GLY A 38 5.73 -12.22 13.37
C GLY A 38 4.88 -12.74 12.20
N LYS A 39 3.65 -12.23 12.02
CA LYS A 39 2.76 -12.66 10.94
C LYS A 39 3.19 -12.08 9.60
N HIS A 40 3.09 -12.91 8.58
CA HIS A 40 3.28 -12.48 7.20
C HIS A 40 2.02 -11.77 6.72
N VAL A 41 2.23 -10.67 6.01
CA VAL A 41 1.20 -9.86 5.39
C VAL A 41 1.43 -9.82 3.89
N ARG A 42 0.36 -10.03 3.13
CA ARG A 42 0.25 -9.75 1.70
C ARG A 42 -1.09 -9.06 1.45
N ILE A 43 -1.04 -7.77 1.17
CA ILE A 43 -2.22 -6.96 0.86
C ILE A 43 -2.05 -6.24 -0.47
N SER A 44 -3.15 -5.98 -1.16
CA SER A 44 -3.16 -5.22 -2.40
C SER A 44 -4.13 -4.06 -2.29
N GLY A 45 -3.85 -3.02 -3.05
CA GLY A 45 -4.66 -1.81 -3.07
C GLY A 45 -4.35 -0.94 -4.26
N TYR A 46 -4.89 0.28 -4.24
CA TYR A 46 -4.48 1.32 -5.16
C TYR A 46 -4.42 2.67 -4.48
N GLU A 47 -3.52 3.52 -4.96
CA GLU A 47 -3.52 4.95 -4.67
C GLU A 47 -4.19 5.69 -5.83
N LEU A 48 -5.14 6.58 -5.52
CA LEU A 48 -5.64 7.56 -6.46
C LEU A 48 -4.81 8.84 -6.32
N TRP A 49 -4.10 9.18 -7.39
CA TRP A 49 -3.20 10.32 -7.45
C TRP A 49 -3.81 11.48 -8.22
N LYS A 50 -3.71 12.67 -7.61
CA LYS A 50 -3.91 13.94 -8.30
C LYS A 50 -2.55 14.57 -8.54
N ILE A 51 -2.23 14.78 -9.81
CA ILE A 51 -1.01 15.47 -10.21
C ILE A 51 -1.23 16.98 -10.14
N ASP A 52 -0.31 17.70 -9.53
CA ASP A 52 -0.37 19.16 -9.40
C ASP A 52 0.22 19.87 -10.65
N ASN A 53 0.23 21.21 -10.62
CA ASN A 53 0.71 22.02 -11.74
C ASN A 53 2.22 21.88 -11.97
N ASP A 54 2.98 21.38 -11.00
CA ASP A 54 4.42 21.13 -11.11
C ASP A 54 4.72 19.71 -11.61
N GLY A 55 3.68 18.92 -11.88
CA GLY A 55 3.81 17.54 -12.34
C GLY A 55 4.11 16.55 -11.20
N LEU A 56 3.93 16.95 -9.94
CA LEU A 56 4.16 16.11 -8.76
C LEU A 56 2.84 15.51 -8.26
N ILE A 57 2.92 14.46 -7.44
CA ILE A 57 1.74 13.94 -6.73
C ILE A 57 1.37 14.96 -5.65
N GLY A 58 0.36 15.78 -5.93
CA GLY A 58 -0.18 16.77 -4.99
C GLY A 58 -1.15 16.16 -3.98
N GLU A 59 -1.81 15.06 -4.33
CA GLU A 59 -2.69 14.29 -3.44
C GLU A 59 -2.58 12.78 -3.73
N SER A 60 -2.52 11.96 -2.68
CA SER A 60 -2.58 10.49 -2.75
C SER A 60 -3.65 9.96 -1.79
N LYS A 61 -4.64 9.26 -2.33
CA LYS A 61 -5.70 8.58 -1.55
C LYS A 61 -5.56 7.07 -1.68
N GLY A 62 -5.23 6.41 -0.58
CA GLY A 62 -5.05 4.96 -0.52
C GLY A 62 -6.35 4.20 -0.30
N HIS A 63 -6.53 3.12 -1.05
CA HIS A 63 -7.66 2.20 -0.97
C HIS A 63 -7.16 0.76 -0.88
N PHE A 64 -7.46 0.07 0.22
CA PHE A 64 -7.17 -1.34 0.44
C PHE A 64 -8.16 -1.93 1.44
N ASP A 65 -8.21 -3.25 1.56
CA ASP A 65 -9.06 -3.92 2.54
C ASP A 65 -8.40 -3.89 3.93
N VAL A 66 -8.85 -2.95 4.76
CA VAL A 66 -8.35 -2.79 6.14
C VAL A 66 -8.71 -3.98 7.01
N ALA A 67 -9.87 -4.61 6.79
CA ALA A 67 -10.31 -5.73 7.62
C ALA A 67 -9.43 -6.97 7.35
N GLU A 68 -9.11 -7.22 6.09
CA GLU A 68 -8.19 -8.27 5.68
C GLU A 68 -6.77 -8.02 6.20
N TYR A 69 -6.26 -6.78 6.10
CA TYR A 69 -4.98 -6.41 6.70
C TYR A 69 -4.92 -6.66 8.21
N GLU A 70 -5.93 -6.21 8.96
CA GLU A 70 -6.02 -6.42 10.41
C GLU A 70 -6.14 -7.91 10.78
N GLN A 71 -6.86 -8.69 9.97
CA GLN A 71 -6.95 -10.14 10.13
C GLN A 71 -5.58 -10.78 9.96
N GLN A 72 -4.82 -10.43 8.92
CA GLN A 72 -3.48 -10.99 8.69
C GLN A 72 -2.49 -10.61 9.80
N LEU A 73 -2.57 -9.38 10.33
CA LEU A 73 -1.70 -8.93 11.42
C LEU A 73 -1.87 -9.74 12.71
N ARG A 74 -3.10 -10.12 13.05
CA ARG A 74 -3.43 -10.92 14.24
C ARG A 74 -3.21 -12.41 13.96
N GLY A 75 -3.52 -12.80 12.72
CA GLY A 75 -3.37 -14.11 12.11
C GLY A 75 -4.00 -15.25 12.87
#